data_AF-A0A8T6ZT28-F1
#
_entry.id   AF-A0A8T6ZT28-F1
#
_cell.length_a   1.000
_cell.length_b   1.000
_cell.length_c   1.000
_cell.angle_alpha   90.00
_cell.angle_beta   90.00
_cell.angle_gamma   90.00
#
_symmetry.space_group_name_H-M   'P 1'
#
loop_
_entity.id
_entity.type
_entity.pdbx_description
1 polymer ?
#
loop_
_entity_poly.entity_id
_entity_poly.type
_entity_poly.pdbx_seq_one_letter_code
_entity_poly.pdbx_strand_id
1 'polypeptide(L)'
;MRTFDEINATLSTITGVPMSDPTVEATYDQIRQSLPTVEDVEAFLSSHQMAIAQLSILYCAALIDDTTLRTDPVTGFPGFPFTSNVATAYPASQDLLIDPLLDRVLGTTANFIGTQPDRATVKTELEELINGIPTDATRPGLANGGGDQVRTRTIAKSVCAALLGSAAMLVQ
;
A
#
# COMPACT_ATOMS: atom_id res chain seq x y z
N MET A 1 2.84 19.99 2.26
CA MET A 1 3.33 19.09 1.19
C MET A 1 4.62 18.49 1.71
N ARG A 2 4.68 17.16 1.82
CA ARG A 2 5.89 16.46 2.23
C ARG A 2 6.89 16.44 1.07
N THR A 3 8.18 16.54 1.37
CA THR A 3 9.23 16.36 0.37
C THR A 3 9.29 14.88 -0.04
N PHE A 4 9.88 14.58 -1.20
CA PHE A 4 10.07 13.19 -1.64
C PHE A 4 10.89 12.37 -0.64
N ASP A 5 11.82 13.00 0.07
CA ASP A 5 12.68 12.38 1.07
C ASP A 5 11.84 11.98 2.31
N GLU A 6 10.91 12.84 2.72
CA GLU A 6 9.96 12.55 3.81
C GLU A 6 8.97 11.45 3.42
N ILE A 7 8.49 11.45 2.17
CA ILE A 7 7.64 10.38 1.65
C ILE A 7 8.41 9.05 1.67
N ASN A 8 9.65 9.02 1.17
CA ASN A 8 10.49 7.83 1.13
C ASN A 8 10.75 7.27 2.54
N ALA A 9 11.10 8.14 3.50
CA ALA A 9 11.31 7.76 4.90
C ALA A 9 10.02 7.22 5.56
N THR A 10 8.87 7.79 5.22
CA THR A 10 7.58 7.33 5.75
C THR A 10 7.19 5.97 5.19
N LEU A 11 7.36 5.75 3.88
CA LEU A 11 7.11 4.46 3.24
C LEU A 11 8.03 3.38 3.82
N SER A 12 9.31 3.69 4.05
CA SER A 12 10.24 2.80 4.73
C SER A 12 9.80 2.45 6.14
N THR A 13 9.31 3.43 6.91
CA THR A 13 8.82 3.21 8.29
C THR A 13 7.57 2.34 8.32
N ILE A 14 6.60 2.60 7.44
CA ILE A 14 5.32 1.88 7.39
C ILE A 14 5.51 0.43 6.92
N THR A 15 6.40 0.21 5.97
CA THR A 15 6.62 -1.13 5.39
C THR A 15 7.72 -1.91 6.08
N GLY A 16 8.60 -1.26 6.84
CA GLY A 16 9.80 -1.88 7.41
C GLY A 16 10.88 -2.21 6.37
N VAL A 17 10.67 -1.89 5.09
CA VAL A 17 11.65 -2.06 4.02
C VAL A 17 12.66 -0.91 4.13
N PRO A 18 13.98 -1.18 4.17
CA PRO A 18 14.97 -0.13 4.25
C PRO A 18 14.99 0.71 2.96
N MET A 19 15.24 2.03 3.08
CA MET A 19 15.41 2.91 1.90
C MET A 19 16.58 2.48 1.00
N SER A 20 17.54 1.73 1.55
CA SER A 20 18.66 1.13 0.82
C SER A 20 18.31 -0.20 0.13
N ASP A 21 17.04 -0.59 0.10
CA ASP A 21 16.62 -1.70 -0.76
C ASP A 21 16.96 -1.33 -2.22
N PRO A 22 17.70 -2.17 -2.96
CA PRO A 22 18.20 -1.80 -4.29
C PRO A 22 17.11 -1.43 -5.30
N THR A 23 15.91 -2.00 -5.15
CA THR A 23 14.78 -1.73 -6.05
C THR A 23 14.13 -0.38 -5.73
N VAL A 24 14.04 -0.06 -4.44
CA VAL A 24 13.53 1.21 -3.94
C VAL A 24 14.50 2.34 -4.24
N GLU A 25 15.79 2.16 -3.91
CA GLU A 25 16.85 3.16 -4.10
C GLU A 25 16.97 3.58 -5.57
N ALA A 26 17.05 2.61 -6.49
CA ALA A 26 17.18 2.91 -7.92
C ALA A 26 15.99 3.73 -8.46
N THR A 27 14.78 3.46 -7.96
CA THR A 27 13.58 4.18 -8.39
C THR A 27 13.51 5.56 -7.75
N TYR A 28 13.84 5.67 -6.48
CA TYR A 28 13.93 6.95 -5.79
C TYR A 28 14.96 7.88 -6.45
N ASP A 29 16.12 7.36 -6.87
CA ASP A 29 17.12 8.12 -7.62
C ASP A 29 16.61 8.61 -8.98
N GLN A 30 15.85 7.77 -9.70
CA GLN A 30 15.21 8.18 -10.96
C GLN A 30 14.18 9.29 -10.74
N ILE A 31 13.38 9.18 -9.69
CA ILE A 31 12.39 10.19 -9.32
C ILE A 31 13.10 11.49 -8.95
N ARG A 32 14.18 11.42 -8.15
CA ARG A 32 14.97 12.57 -7.72
C ARG A 32 15.63 13.28 -8.90
N GLN A 33 16.11 12.54 -9.91
CA GLN A 33 16.64 13.12 -11.15
C GLN A 33 15.57 13.77 -12.03
N SER A 34 14.30 13.37 -11.89
CA SER A 34 13.17 13.94 -12.63
C SER A 34 12.59 15.21 -11.99
N LEU A 35 13.02 15.56 -10.78
CA LEU A 35 12.60 16.78 -10.08
C LEU A 35 13.38 18.01 -10.57
N PRO A 36 12.70 19.14 -10.85
CA PRO A 36 13.38 20.42 -11.06
C PRO A 36 14.20 20.80 -9.83
N THR A 37 15.31 21.51 -10.02
CA THR A 37 16.19 22.02 -8.93
C THR A 37 15.53 23.03 -8.00
N VAL A 38 14.28 23.41 -8.25
CA VAL A 38 13.50 24.36 -7.44
C VAL A 38 12.24 23.64 -6.95
N GLU A 39 12.11 23.50 -5.63
CA GLU A 39 10.92 23.00 -4.93
C GLU A 39 9.79 24.04 -5.03
N ASP A 40 9.14 24.13 -6.18
CA ASP A 40 7.98 25.02 -6.37
C ASP A 40 6.68 24.22 -6.26
N VAL A 41 5.81 24.64 -5.35
CA VAL A 41 4.51 23.99 -5.04
C VAL A 41 3.58 24.05 -6.26
N GLU A 42 3.78 25.03 -7.15
CA GLU A 42 3.06 25.18 -8.42
C GLU A 42 3.62 24.29 -9.55
N ALA A 43 4.81 23.71 -9.37
CA ALA A 43 5.45 22.79 -10.32
C ALA A 43 5.15 21.31 -10.04
N PHE A 44 4.19 21.01 -9.14
CA PHE A 44 3.72 19.65 -8.89
C PHE A 44 2.94 19.11 -10.11
N LEU A 45 3.70 18.72 -11.12
CA LEU A 45 3.23 18.10 -12.34
C LEU A 45 2.69 16.70 -12.03
N SER A 46 1.74 16.22 -12.82
CA SER A 46 1.15 14.88 -12.70
C SER A 46 2.16 13.73 -12.75
N SER A 47 3.37 13.97 -13.27
CA SER A 47 4.51 13.04 -13.21
C SER A 47 4.93 12.70 -11.78
N HIS A 48 4.80 13.64 -10.83
CA HIS A 48 5.16 13.43 -9.43
C HIS A 48 4.16 12.54 -8.69
N GLN A 49 2.87 12.63 -9.04
CA GLN A 49 1.84 11.75 -8.47
C GLN A 49 2.03 10.29 -8.94
N MET A 50 2.41 10.09 -10.20
CA MET A 50 2.76 8.77 -10.73
C MET A 50 4.03 8.20 -10.09
N ALA A 51 5.06 9.04 -9.90
CA ALA A 51 6.31 8.65 -9.24
C ALA A 51 6.07 8.14 -7.79
N ILE A 52 5.23 8.84 -7.01
CA ILE A 52 4.90 8.42 -5.64
C ILE A 52 4.13 7.11 -5.62
N ALA A 53 3.18 6.93 -6.55
CA ALA A 53 2.46 5.68 -6.69
C ALA A 53 3.41 4.52 -7.04
N GLN A 54 4.36 4.74 -7.96
CA GLN A 54 5.36 3.75 -8.32
C GLN A 54 6.27 3.39 -7.14
N LEU A 55 6.73 4.38 -6.38
CA LEU A 55 7.53 4.14 -5.18
C LEU A 55 6.75 3.34 -4.14
N SER A 56 5.48 3.67 -3.91
CA SER A 56 4.59 2.94 -3.00
C SER A 56 4.39 1.49 -3.42
N ILE A 57 4.22 1.23 -4.72
CA ILE A 57 4.14 -0.12 -5.28
C ILE A 57 5.40 -0.92 -4.99
N LEU A 58 6.59 -0.32 -5.13
CA LEU A 58 7.86 -1.01 -4.90
C LEU A 58 8.09 -1.35 -3.43
N TYR A 59 7.79 -0.41 -2.52
CA TYR A 59 7.82 -0.67 -1.08
C TYR A 59 6.89 -1.81 -0.69
N CYS A 60 5.65 -1.80 -1.19
CA CYS A 60 4.69 -2.87 -0.95
C CYS A 60 5.11 -4.19 -1.60
N ALA A 61 5.74 -4.16 -2.78
CA ALA A 61 6.27 -5.36 -3.42
C ALA A 61 7.41 -5.98 -2.61
N ALA A 62 8.38 -5.17 -2.18
CA ALA A 62 9.51 -5.60 -1.35
C ALA A 62 9.02 -6.19 -0.02
N LEU A 63 8.05 -5.55 0.64
CA LEU A 63 7.43 -6.07 1.86
C LEU A 63 6.79 -7.46 1.64
N ILE A 64 5.98 -7.62 0.59
CA ILE A 64 5.19 -8.86 0.36
C ILE A 64 6.03 -10.00 -0.23
N ASP A 65 7.08 -9.68 -0.99
CA ASP A 65 7.96 -10.68 -1.59
C ASP A 65 9.00 -11.22 -0.61
N ASP A 66 9.45 -10.41 0.34
CA ASP A 66 10.33 -10.87 1.40
C ASP A 66 9.54 -11.67 2.44
N THR A 67 9.88 -12.95 2.58
CA THR A 67 9.21 -13.85 3.53
C THR A 67 9.41 -13.44 4.97
N THR A 68 10.56 -12.86 5.29
CA THR A 68 10.90 -12.38 6.64
C THR A 68 10.07 -11.15 6.96
N LEU A 69 10.05 -10.15 6.08
CA LEU A 69 9.29 -8.92 6.31
C LEU A 69 7.79 -9.17 6.35
N ARG A 70 7.24 -9.94 5.41
CA ARG A 70 5.78 -10.19 5.38
C ARG A 70 5.28 -11.06 6.54
N THR A 71 6.15 -11.81 7.21
CA THR A 71 5.78 -12.62 8.39
C THR A 71 6.19 -11.96 9.70
N ASP A 72 6.81 -10.79 9.64
CA ASP A 72 7.18 -10.01 10.81
C ASP A 72 5.94 -9.68 11.65
N PRO A 73 5.97 -9.86 12.98
CA PRO A 73 4.81 -9.62 13.84
C PRO A 73 4.46 -8.14 14.01
N VAL A 74 5.36 -7.22 13.66
CA VAL A 74 5.20 -5.77 13.80
C VAL A 74 4.86 -5.13 12.45
N THR A 75 5.66 -5.39 11.42
CA THR A 75 5.55 -4.76 10.08
C THR A 75 4.99 -5.69 9.00
N GLY A 76 4.81 -6.99 9.30
CA GLY A 76 4.27 -7.98 8.38
C GLY A 76 2.76 -8.22 8.53
N PHE A 77 2.31 -9.37 8.03
CA PHE A 77 0.91 -9.81 8.02
C PHE A 77 0.82 -11.22 8.63
N PRO A 78 1.04 -11.35 9.95
CA PRO A 78 1.08 -12.65 10.61
C PRO A 78 -0.26 -13.39 10.42
N GLY A 79 -0.18 -14.63 9.95
CA GLY A 79 -1.35 -15.48 9.71
C GLY A 79 -2.03 -15.31 8.35
N PHE A 80 -1.70 -14.28 7.56
CA PHE A 80 -2.26 -14.16 6.22
C PHE A 80 -1.71 -15.28 5.29
N PRO A 81 -2.57 -16.03 4.57
CA PRO A 81 -2.18 -17.24 3.85
C PRO A 81 -1.55 -16.97 2.47
N PHE A 82 -0.38 -16.32 2.42
CA PHE A 82 0.32 -15.95 1.17
C PHE A 82 0.67 -17.11 0.23
N THR A 83 0.69 -18.35 0.72
CA THR A 83 0.96 -19.57 -0.05
C THR A 83 -0.31 -20.25 -0.55
N SER A 84 -1.49 -19.72 -0.20
CA SER A 84 -2.77 -20.27 -0.63
C SER A 84 -3.28 -19.58 -1.90
N ASN A 85 -4.19 -20.26 -2.59
CA ASN A 85 -4.91 -19.68 -3.72
C ASN A 85 -5.82 -18.52 -3.28
N VAL A 86 -6.31 -17.75 -4.25
CA VAL A 86 -7.12 -16.54 -3.99
C VAL A 86 -8.40 -16.87 -3.24
N ALA A 87 -9.07 -17.97 -3.58
CA ALA A 87 -10.35 -18.36 -2.97
C ALA A 87 -10.23 -18.76 -1.50
N THR A 88 -9.07 -19.25 -1.08
CA THR A 88 -8.77 -19.54 0.33
C THR A 88 -8.40 -18.26 1.09
N ALA A 89 -7.64 -17.37 0.46
CA ALA A 89 -7.15 -16.15 1.12
C ALA A 89 -8.23 -15.06 1.24
N TYR A 90 -9.07 -14.90 0.22
CA TYR A 90 -10.07 -13.84 0.12
C TYR A 90 -11.47 -14.43 -0.10
N PRO A 91 -12.51 -13.88 0.57
CA PRO A 91 -12.46 -12.80 1.57
C PRO A 91 -12.03 -13.28 2.97
N ALA A 92 -11.94 -14.60 3.20
CA ALA A 92 -11.90 -15.19 4.54
C ALA A 92 -10.75 -14.72 5.45
N SER A 93 -9.60 -14.33 4.89
CA SER A 93 -8.42 -13.90 5.65
C SER A 93 -8.01 -12.45 5.37
N GLN A 94 -8.83 -11.68 4.65
CA GLN A 94 -8.44 -10.34 4.18
C GLN A 94 -8.16 -9.34 5.30
N ASP A 95 -8.82 -9.50 6.45
CA ASP A 95 -8.60 -8.66 7.63
C ASP A 95 -7.16 -8.77 8.17
N LEU A 96 -6.55 -9.95 8.05
CA LEU A 96 -5.14 -10.18 8.44
C LEU A 96 -4.14 -9.41 7.56
N LEU A 97 -4.61 -8.88 6.42
CA LEU A 97 -3.85 -7.99 5.55
C LEU A 97 -4.27 -6.52 5.76
N ILE A 98 -5.57 -6.24 5.74
CA ILE A 98 -6.11 -4.87 5.73
C ILE A 98 -5.93 -4.17 7.08
N ASP A 99 -6.25 -4.83 8.19
CA ASP A 99 -6.22 -4.18 9.51
C ASP A 99 -4.79 -3.74 9.91
N PRO A 100 -3.72 -4.55 9.72
CA PRO A 100 -2.36 -4.09 9.97
C PRO A 100 -1.92 -2.91 9.09
N LEU A 101 -2.39 -2.86 7.84
CA LEU A 101 -2.13 -1.73 6.95
C LEU A 101 -2.81 -0.45 7.45
N LEU A 102 -4.09 -0.55 7.83
CA LEU A 102 -4.85 0.58 8.38
C LEU A 102 -4.25 1.08 9.69
N ASP A 103 -3.83 0.18 10.57
CA ASP A 103 -3.25 0.55 11.87
C ASP A 103 -1.94 1.33 11.72
N ARG A 104 -1.17 1.06 10.65
CA ARG A 104 0.08 1.78 10.37
C ARG A 104 -0.13 3.12 9.68
N VAL A 105 -1.14 3.21 8.79
CA VAL A 105 -1.38 4.41 7.98
C VAL A 105 -2.29 5.40 8.69
N LEU A 106 -3.35 4.92 9.35
CA LEU A 106 -4.37 5.74 9.99
C LEU A 106 -4.30 5.69 11.52
N GLY A 107 -3.41 4.88 12.08
CA GLY A 107 -3.38 4.59 13.51
C GLY A 107 -4.47 3.60 13.91
N THR A 108 -4.45 3.22 15.19
CA THR A 108 -5.44 2.29 15.75
C THR A 108 -6.75 3.01 16.06
N THR A 109 -7.85 2.25 16.17
CA THR A 109 -9.15 2.77 16.62
C THR A 109 -9.11 3.44 17.99
N ALA A 110 -8.10 3.14 18.81
CA ALA A 110 -7.88 3.75 20.12
C ALA A 110 -7.16 5.11 20.04
N ASN A 111 -6.46 5.41 18.95
CA ASN A 111 -5.65 6.62 18.75
C ASN A 111 -6.06 7.35 17.46
N PHE A 112 -7.33 7.72 17.38
CA PHE A 112 -7.87 8.46 16.23
C PHE A 112 -7.27 9.87 16.17
N ILE A 113 -6.48 10.15 15.14
CA ILE A 113 -6.05 11.52 14.81
C ILE A 113 -7.18 12.14 14.00
N GLY A 114 -7.91 13.10 14.58
CA GLY A 114 -9.21 13.60 14.11
C GLY A 114 -9.30 14.19 12.70
N THR A 115 -8.19 14.27 11.98
CA THR A 115 -8.06 14.80 10.61
C THR A 115 -7.99 13.71 9.54
N GLN A 116 -8.04 12.44 9.93
CA GLN A 116 -7.88 11.29 9.04
C GLN A 116 -9.22 10.79 8.49
N PRO A 117 -9.24 10.14 7.31
CA PRO A 117 -10.43 9.46 6.82
C PRO A 117 -10.96 8.46 7.84
N ASP A 118 -12.28 8.28 7.84
CA ASP A 118 -12.91 7.27 8.69
C ASP A 118 -12.36 5.88 8.35
N ARG A 119 -11.77 5.20 9.35
CA ARG A 119 -11.11 3.90 9.18
C ARG A 119 -12.06 2.83 8.65
N ALA A 120 -13.32 2.84 9.09
CA ALA A 120 -14.31 1.85 8.65
C ALA A 120 -14.64 2.06 7.17
N THR A 121 -14.76 3.31 6.74
CA THR A 121 -14.97 3.68 5.34
C THR A 121 -13.79 3.23 4.47
N VAL A 122 -12.55 3.52 4.88
CA VAL A 122 -11.37 3.07 4.12
C VAL A 122 -11.27 1.54 4.09
N LYS A 123 -11.62 0.87 5.19
CA LYS A 123 -11.68 -0.60 5.22
C LYS A 123 -12.66 -1.13 4.18
N THR A 124 -13.88 -0.60 4.15
CA THR A 124 -14.90 -0.99 3.16
C THR A 124 -14.41 -0.77 1.73
N GLU A 125 -13.79 0.36 1.42
CA GLU A 125 -13.25 0.63 0.08
C GLU A 125 -12.16 -0.38 -0.32
N LEU A 126 -11.29 -0.80 0.61
CA LEU A 126 -10.28 -1.84 0.34
C LEU A 126 -10.91 -3.23 0.17
N GLU A 127 -11.95 -3.55 0.94
CA GLU A 127 -12.69 -4.79 0.79
C GLU A 127 -13.43 -4.85 -0.55
N GLU A 128 -14.02 -3.73 -0.99
CA GLU A 128 -14.65 -3.58 -2.31
C GLU A 128 -13.62 -3.60 -3.44
N LEU A 129 -12.42 -3.05 -3.24
CA LEU A 129 -11.32 -3.18 -4.20
C LEU A 129 -10.95 -4.66 -4.40
N ILE A 130 -10.88 -5.43 -3.32
CA ILE A 130 -10.53 -6.86 -3.37
C ILE A 130 -11.66 -7.68 -3.98
N ASN A 131 -12.88 -7.56 -3.44
CA ASN A 131 -13.97 -8.49 -3.73
C ASN A 131 -14.95 -7.97 -4.79
N GLY A 132 -14.86 -6.70 -5.15
CA GLY A 132 -15.80 -6.02 -6.02
C GLY A 132 -17.01 -5.50 -5.26
N ILE A 133 -17.85 -4.75 -5.98
CA ILE A 133 -19.11 -4.25 -5.44
C ILE A 133 -20.21 -5.25 -5.81
N PRO A 134 -20.89 -5.89 -4.85
CA PRO A 134 -21.86 -6.96 -5.13
C PRO A 134 -23.00 -6.54 -6.08
N THR A 135 -23.34 -5.25 -6.11
CA THR A 135 -24.41 -4.70 -6.93
C THR A 135 -23.96 -4.16 -8.30
N ASP A 136 -22.65 -4.20 -8.59
CA ASP A 136 -22.08 -3.63 -9.82
C ASP A 136 -21.15 -4.64 -10.50
N ALA A 137 -21.71 -5.34 -11.50
CA ALA A 137 -20.97 -6.31 -12.29
C ALA A 137 -19.81 -5.70 -13.11
N THR A 138 -19.75 -4.36 -13.26
CA THR A 138 -18.63 -3.68 -13.93
C THR A 138 -17.43 -3.50 -13.00
N ARG A 139 -17.62 -3.72 -11.69
CA ARG A 139 -16.57 -3.62 -10.66
C ARG A 139 -16.42 -4.97 -9.92
N PRO A 140 -15.90 -6.01 -10.59
CA PRO A 140 -15.87 -7.37 -10.05
C PRO A 140 -14.81 -7.61 -8.96
N GLY A 141 -13.89 -6.66 -8.72
CA GLY A 141 -12.83 -6.78 -7.73
C GLY A 141 -11.57 -7.51 -8.23
N LEU A 142 -10.47 -7.35 -7.50
CA LEU A 142 -9.18 -7.96 -7.82
C LEU A 142 -9.13 -9.48 -7.65
N ALA A 143 -9.93 -10.02 -6.72
CA ALA A 143 -10.06 -11.45 -6.44
C ALA A 143 -10.96 -12.19 -7.46
N ASN A 144 -11.62 -11.45 -8.36
CA ASN A 144 -12.44 -12.04 -9.40
C ASN A 144 -11.60 -12.95 -10.32
N GLY A 145 -12.19 -14.10 -10.70
CA GLY A 145 -11.52 -15.11 -11.50
C GLY A 145 -10.57 -16.01 -10.71
N GLY A 146 -10.44 -15.81 -9.39
CA GLY A 146 -9.58 -16.63 -8.54
C GLY A 146 -8.09 -16.46 -8.88
N GLY A 147 -7.33 -17.54 -8.78
CA GLY A 147 -5.90 -17.56 -9.07
C GLY A 147 -5.10 -18.32 -8.02
N ASP A 148 -3.82 -18.49 -8.29
CA ASP A 148 -2.88 -19.20 -7.43
C ASP A 148 -2.26 -18.29 -6.34
N GLN A 149 -1.26 -18.80 -5.63
CA GLN A 149 -0.51 -18.05 -4.62
C GLN A 149 0.23 -16.82 -5.18
N VAL A 150 0.55 -16.80 -6.48
CA VAL A 150 1.16 -15.63 -7.11
C VAL A 150 0.12 -14.52 -7.19
N ARG A 151 -1.09 -14.84 -7.66
CA ARG A 151 -2.20 -13.89 -7.70
C ARG A 151 -2.58 -13.39 -6.30
N THR A 152 -2.61 -14.26 -5.28
CA THR A 152 -2.84 -13.86 -3.88
C THR A 152 -1.87 -12.77 -3.44
N ARG A 153 -0.57 -12.95 -3.73
CA ARG A 153 0.47 -11.96 -3.41
C ARG A 153 0.33 -10.68 -4.25
N THR A 154 -0.01 -10.78 -5.53
CA THR A 154 -0.26 -9.62 -6.39
C THR A 154 -1.42 -8.76 -5.88
N ILE A 155 -2.50 -9.39 -5.42
CA ILE A 155 -3.62 -8.68 -4.79
C ILE A 155 -3.12 -7.97 -3.53
N ALA A 156 -2.38 -8.66 -2.66
CA ALA A 156 -1.87 -8.06 -1.42
C ALA A 156 -0.96 -6.84 -1.67
N LYS A 157 -0.07 -6.93 -2.66
CA LYS A 157 0.77 -5.80 -3.11
C LYS A 157 -0.07 -4.63 -3.59
N SER A 158 -1.12 -4.91 -4.37
CA SER A 158 -2.00 -3.89 -4.94
C SER A 158 -2.81 -3.17 -3.85
N VAL A 159 -3.31 -3.91 -2.85
CA VAL A 159 -4.05 -3.36 -1.70
C VAL A 159 -3.14 -2.46 -0.86
N CYS A 160 -1.94 -2.93 -0.53
CA CYS A 160 -0.92 -2.13 0.15
C CYS A 160 -0.61 -0.85 -0.64
N ALA A 161 -0.36 -0.96 -1.95
CA ALA A 161 -0.03 0.20 -2.78
C ALA A 161 -1.20 1.18 -2.91
N ALA A 162 -2.44 0.69 -3.00
CA ALA A 162 -3.64 1.52 -3.05
C ALA A 162 -3.81 2.35 -1.77
N LEU A 163 -3.53 1.75 -0.60
CA LEU A 163 -3.57 2.48 0.66
C LEU A 163 -2.43 3.49 0.79
N LEU A 164 -1.18 3.08 0.52
CA LEU A 164 0.00 3.93 0.67
C LEU A 164 0.05 5.06 -0.38
N GLY A 165 -0.46 4.81 -1.59
CA GLY A 165 -0.61 5.80 -2.65
C GLY A 165 -1.85 6.69 -2.50
N SER A 166 -2.68 6.48 -1.48
CA SER A 166 -3.88 7.30 -1.25
C SER A 166 -3.54 8.69 -0.71
N ALA A 167 -4.38 9.67 -1.03
CA ALA A 167 -4.19 11.07 -0.65
C ALA A 167 -4.04 11.29 0.87
N ALA A 168 -4.50 10.36 1.70
CA ALA A 168 -4.35 10.41 3.16
C ALA A 168 -2.88 10.48 3.63
N MET A 169 -1.94 9.97 2.83
CA MET A 169 -0.50 10.04 3.07
C MET A 169 0.15 11.34 2.58
N LEU A 170 -0.47 12.04 1.63
CA LEU A 170 0.08 13.23 0.97
C LEU A 170 -0.32 14.54 1.65
N VAL A 171 -1.41 14.54 2.41
CA VAL A 171 -2.04 15.76 2.95
C VAL A 171 -1.88 15.88 4.48
N GLN A 172 -1.38 14.86 5.16
CA GLN A 172 -1.05 14.91 6.60
C GLN A 172 0.37 15.42 6.88
#